data_AF-A0A3B9QJP5-F1
#
_entry.id   AF-A0A3B9QJP5-F1
#
_cell.length_a   1.000
_cell.length_b   1.000
_cell.length_c   1.000
_cell.angle_alpha   90.00
_cell.angle_beta   90.00
_cell.angle_gamma   90.00
#
_symmetry.space_group_name_H-M   'P 1'
#
loop_
_entity.id
_entity.type
_entity.pdbx_description
1 polymer ?
#
loop_
_entity_poly.entity_id
_entity_poly.type
_entity_poly.pdbx_seq_one_letter_code
_entity_poly.pdbx_strand_id
1 'polypeptide(L)'
;MRDWNHLSWRASLVCHDLVGWMMWDQRAISSYAALGVPEGMGWLVAWRLAALGDVSHSVAAAAAYSINPAVIALVMEAYQDVTDCESILAVRDAAVVPGLEEIVPSLSEKLAPFATALWRGVDAQHYGARPMFVAHRDRPRPADIESPL
;
A
#
# COMPACT_ATOMS: atom_id res chain seq x y z
N MET A 1 -35.60 18.06 -2.45
CA MET A 1 -34.83 17.60 -1.28
C MET A 1 -33.56 16.95 -1.80
N ARG A 2 -32.39 17.21 -1.21
CA ARG A 2 -31.14 16.55 -1.61
C ARG A 2 -31.27 15.05 -1.33
N ASP A 3 -31.00 14.21 -2.32
CA ASP A 3 -30.97 12.76 -2.14
C ASP A 3 -29.67 12.37 -1.41
N TRP A 4 -29.76 12.32 -0.08
CA TRP A 4 -28.64 12.02 0.80
C TRP A 4 -28.17 10.57 0.70
N ASN A 5 -29.05 9.63 0.33
CA ASN A 5 -28.68 8.22 0.17
C ASN A 5 -27.81 8.06 -1.08
N HIS A 6 -28.22 8.67 -2.19
CA HIS A 6 -27.44 8.66 -3.43
C HIS A 6 -26.09 9.37 -3.26
N LEU A 7 -26.04 10.51 -2.54
CA LEU A 7 -24.78 11.19 -2.26
C LEU A 7 -23.84 10.34 -1.40
N SER A 8 -24.37 9.73 -0.33
CA SER A 8 -23.58 8.86 0.55
C SER A 8 -23.03 7.65 -0.19
N TRP A 9 -23.85 7.00 -1.02
CA TRP A 9 -23.41 5.86 -1.84
C TRP A 9 -22.27 6.25 -2.79
N ARG A 10 -22.40 7.35 -3.52
CA ARG A 10 -21.35 7.85 -4.44
C ARG A 10 -20.07 8.22 -3.70
N ALA A 11 -20.18 8.92 -2.56
CA ALA A 11 -19.01 9.33 -1.79
C ALA A 11 -18.27 8.12 -1.20
N SER A 12 -18.99 7.13 -0.68
CA SER A 12 -18.41 5.90 -0.17
C SER A 12 -17.70 5.10 -1.26
N LEU A 13 -18.31 4.98 -2.45
CA LEU A 13 -17.69 4.29 -3.58
C LEU A 13 -16.39 4.97 -4.01
N VAL A 14 -16.40 6.28 -4.22
CA VAL A 14 -15.19 7.03 -4.62
C VAL A 14 -14.10 6.95 -3.54
N CYS A 15 -14.46 6.98 -2.25
CA CYS A 15 -13.51 6.80 -1.16
C CYS A 15 -12.89 5.40 -1.16
N HIS A 16 -13.73 4.38 -1.35
CA HIS A 16 -13.29 2.99 -1.45
C HIS A 16 -12.34 2.80 -2.63
N ASP A 17 -12.69 3.31 -3.81
CA ASP A 17 -11.85 3.27 -5.00
C ASP A 17 -10.54 4.03 -4.76
N LEU A 18 -10.58 5.28 -4.31
CA LEU A 18 -9.37 6.10 -4.17
C LEU A 18 -8.42 5.63 -3.06
N VAL A 19 -8.92 5.10 -1.94
CA VAL A 19 -8.05 4.70 -0.81
C VAL A 19 -7.70 3.22 -0.89
N GLY A 20 -8.63 2.43 -1.42
CA GLY A 20 -8.57 0.99 -1.35
C GLY A 20 -8.19 0.30 -2.64
N TRP A 21 -8.07 0.95 -3.81
CA TRP A 21 -7.92 0.20 -5.07
C TRP A 21 -6.78 -0.81 -5.14
N MET A 22 -5.68 -0.58 -4.42
CA MET A 22 -4.58 -1.54 -4.33
C MET A 22 -5.07 -2.91 -3.82
N MET A 23 -6.19 -2.92 -3.08
CA MET A 23 -6.97 -4.08 -2.64
C MET A 23 -7.82 -4.75 -3.76
N TRP A 24 -7.78 -4.32 -5.01
CA TRP A 24 -8.42 -5.09 -6.11
C TRP A 24 -7.79 -4.83 -7.48
N ASP A 25 -6.66 -4.13 -7.51
CA ASP A 25 -5.92 -3.86 -8.73
C ASP A 25 -5.45 -5.16 -9.39
N GLN A 26 -6.04 -5.48 -10.55
CA GLN A 26 -5.75 -6.72 -11.25
C GLN A 26 -4.29 -6.80 -11.72
N ARG A 27 -3.65 -5.66 -12.02
CA ARG A 27 -2.24 -5.63 -12.44
C ARG A 27 -1.34 -6.01 -11.26
N ALA A 28 -1.62 -5.48 -10.07
CA ALA A 28 -0.88 -5.82 -8.86
C ALA A 28 -1.06 -7.30 -8.51
N ILE A 29 -2.31 -7.81 -8.55
CA ILE A 29 -2.61 -9.23 -8.28
C ILE A 29 -1.82 -10.14 -9.24
N SER A 30 -1.87 -9.89 -10.55
CA SER A 30 -1.11 -10.67 -11.53
C SER A 30 0.41 -10.54 -11.34
N SER A 31 0.89 -9.37 -10.94
CA SER A 31 2.32 -9.14 -10.71
C SER A 31 2.83 -9.86 -9.45
N TYR A 32 2.03 -9.95 -8.38
CA TYR A 32 2.36 -10.79 -7.23
C TYR A 32 2.38 -12.28 -7.59
N ALA A 33 1.44 -12.73 -8.41
CA ALA A 33 1.44 -14.12 -8.91
C ALA A 33 2.70 -14.43 -9.73
N ALA A 34 3.19 -13.46 -10.52
CA ALA A 34 4.44 -13.59 -11.28
C ALA A 34 5.70 -13.69 -10.39
N LEU A 35 5.63 -13.24 -9.12
CA LEU A 35 6.68 -13.47 -8.12
C LEU A 35 6.61 -14.88 -7.49
N GLY A 36 5.68 -15.72 -7.91
CA GLY A 36 5.48 -17.07 -7.37
C GLY A 36 4.59 -17.11 -6.13
N VAL A 37 4.10 -15.97 -5.65
CA VAL A 37 3.13 -15.93 -4.54
C VAL A 37 1.79 -16.50 -5.04
N PRO A 38 1.16 -17.45 -4.34
CA PRO A 38 -0.12 -18.00 -4.77
C PRO A 38 -1.15 -16.92 -5.08
N GLU A 39 -1.92 -17.10 -6.15
CA GLU A 39 -2.86 -16.09 -6.66
C GLU A 39 -3.82 -15.62 -5.55
N GLY A 40 -3.93 -14.30 -5.40
CA GLY A 40 -4.74 -13.67 -4.35
C GLY A 40 -4.10 -13.64 -2.95
N MET A 41 -3.01 -14.37 -2.68
CA MET A 41 -2.36 -14.40 -1.35
C MET A 41 -1.44 -13.20 -1.11
N GLY A 42 -0.57 -12.88 -2.08
CA GLY A 42 0.34 -11.72 -1.96
C GLY A 42 -0.43 -10.39 -1.86
N TRP A 43 -1.58 -10.36 -2.51
CA TRP A 43 -2.52 -9.26 -2.49
C TRP A 43 -3.12 -8.97 -1.09
N LEU A 44 -3.33 -9.98 -0.25
CA LEU A 44 -4.04 -9.80 1.03
C LEU A 44 -3.32 -8.83 1.96
N VAL A 45 -2.07 -9.14 2.30
CA VAL A 45 -1.27 -8.32 3.24
C VAL A 45 0.23 -8.28 2.94
N ALA A 46 0.75 -9.01 1.94
CA ALA A 46 2.20 -9.07 1.72
C ALA A 46 2.80 -7.68 1.44
N TRP A 47 2.14 -6.90 0.57
CA TRP A 47 2.52 -5.51 0.25
C TRP A 47 2.47 -4.54 1.43
N ARG A 48 1.64 -4.84 2.42
CA ARG A 48 1.54 -4.09 3.66
C ARG A 48 2.69 -4.46 4.57
N LEU A 49 2.95 -5.76 4.75
CA LEU A 49 3.94 -6.28 5.69
C LEU A 49 5.40 -6.12 5.22
N ALA A 50 5.64 -6.15 3.90
CA ALA A 50 6.98 -6.20 3.33
C ALA A 50 7.90 -5.04 3.77
N ALA A 51 7.35 -3.87 4.09
CA ALA A 51 8.18 -2.75 4.57
C ALA A 51 8.82 -3.03 5.94
N LEU A 52 8.28 -3.96 6.73
CA LEU A 52 8.88 -4.39 8.00
C LEU A 52 10.19 -5.18 7.77
N GLY A 53 10.46 -5.62 6.53
CA GLY A 53 11.63 -6.42 6.19
C GLY A 53 11.52 -7.87 6.65
N ASP A 54 12.68 -8.51 6.83
CA ASP A 54 12.77 -9.89 7.28
C ASP A 54 12.55 -9.99 8.80
N VAL A 55 11.28 -10.08 9.19
CA VAL A 55 10.83 -10.24 10.57
C VAL A 55 10.02 -11.53 10.73
N SER A 56 9.93 -12.04 11.95
CA SER A 56 9.05 -13.17 12.23
C SER A 56 7.57 -12.80 12.03
N HIS A 57 6.75 -13.80 11.69
CA HIS A 57 5.29 -13.67 11.60
C HIS A 57 4.65 -13.10 12.88
N SER A 58 5.21 -13.39 14.07
CA SER A 58 4.75 -12.81 15.33
C SER A 58 5.03 -11.30 15.47
N VAL A 59 6.17 -10.82 14.97
CA VAL A 59 6.51 -9.39 14.93
C VAL A 59 5.60 -8.66 13.95
N ALA A 60 5.42 -9.24 12.75
CA ALA A 60 4.49 -8.70 11.75
C ALA A 60 3.04 -8.64 12.29
N ALA A 61 2.60 -9.67 13.02
CA ALA A 61 1.28 -9.70 13.64
C ALA A 61 1.08 -8.61 14.70
N ALA A 62 2.08 -8.39 15.56
CA ALA A 62 2.04 -7.32 16.54
C ALA A 62 1.96 -5.92 15.89
N ALA A 63 2.63 -5.73 14.74
CA ALA A 63 2.61 -4.47 14.00
C ALA A 63 1.30 -4.22 13.22
N ALA A 64 0.59 -5.29 12.84
CA ALA A 64 -0.62 -5.21 12.02
C ALA A 64 -1.90 -4.89 12.81
N TYR A 65 -1.87 -5.05 14.14
CA TYR A 65 -2.94 -4.80 15.13
C TYR A 65 -4.29 -5.49 14.89
N SER A 66 -4.97 -5.19 13.78
CA SER A 66 -6.35 -5.59 13.50
C SER A 66 -6.48 -6.83 12.60
N ILE A 67 -5.37 -7.35 12.07
CA ILE A 67 -5.37 -8.51 11.18
C ILE A 67 -5.13 -9.77 12.02
N ASN A 68 -5.89 -10.83 11.73
CA ASN A 68 -5.75 -12.11 12.42
C ASN A 68 -4.31 -12.64 12.28
N PRO A 69 -3.60 -12.97 13.38
CA PRO A 69 -2.23 -13.49 13.33
C PRO A 69 -2.05 -14.73 12.46
N ALA A 70 -3.07 -15.60 12.37
CA ALA A 70 -3.02 -16.79 11.52
C ALA A 70 -3.02 -16.43 10.02
N VAL A 71 -3.74 -15.36 9.63
CA VAL A 71 -3.71 -14.86 8.24
C VAL A 71 -2.34 -14.30 7.91
N ILE A 72 -1.70 -13.62 8.86
CA ILE A 72 -0.35 -13.07 8.68
C ILE A 72 0.67 -14.19 8.49
N ALA A 73 0.66 -15.19 9.38
CA ALA A 73 1.54 -16.36 9.25
C ALA A 73 1.35 -17.04 7.88
N LEU A 74 0.10 -17.34 7.51
CA LEU A 74 -0.23 -17.98 6.23
C LEU A 74 0.29 -17.19 5.02
N VAL A 75 0.09 -15.86 4.99
CA VAL A 75 0.55 -15.03 3.87
C VAL A 75 2.07 -14.94 3.83
N MET A 76 2.72 -14.80 4.98
CA MET A 76 4.19 -14.74 5.03
C MET A 76 4.83 -16.05 4.57
N GLU A 77 4.35 -17.18 5.07
CA GLU A 77 4.79 -18.50 4.62
C GLU A 77 4.60 -18.69 3.10
N ALA A 78 3.55 -18.09 2.53
CA ALA A 78 3.25 -18.20 1.10
C ALA A 78 4.21 -17.41 0.19
N TYR A 79 4.93 -16.41 0.71
CA TYR A 79 5.85 -15.60 -0.11
C TYR A 79 7.33 -15.76 0.24
N GLN A 80 7.67 -16.14 1.49
CA GLN A 80 9.04 -16.10 2.01
C GLN A 80 10.03 -16.99 1.25
N ASP A 81 9.55 -18.09 0.65
CA ASP A 81 10.40 -19.04 -0.10
C ASP A 81 10.45 -18.75 -1.61
N VAL A 82 9.61 -17.83 -2.11
CA VAL A 82 9.43 -17.60 -3.56
C VAL A 82 9.82 -16.19 -3.99
N THR A 83 9.87 -15.23 -3.07
CA THR A 83 10.22 -13.84 -3.35
C THR A 83 10.77 -13.14 -2.11
N ASP A 84 11.13 -11.86 -2.25
CA ASP A 84 11.66 -11.02 -1.17
C ASP A 84 10.79 -9.76 -0.95
N CYS A 85 11.02 -9.10 0.19
CA CYS A 85 10.26 -7.90 0.58
C CYS A 85 10.43 -6.75 -0.43
N GLU A 86 11.60 -6.61 -1.05
CA GLU A 86 11.88 -5.54 -2.00
C GLU A 86 11.10 -5.74 -3.30
N SER A 87 11.02 -6.98 -3.79
CA SER A 87 10.26 -7.37 -4.97
C SER A 87 8.75 -7.15 -4.75
N ILE A 88 8.24 -7.51 -3.57
CA ILE A 88 6.85 -7.25 -3.19
C ILE A 88 6.55 -5.74 -3.20
N LEU A 89 7.45 -4.92 -2.62
CA LEU A 89 7.26 -3.47 -2.58
C LEU A 89 7.40 -2.83 -3.97
N ALA A 90 8.26 -3.36 -4.83
CA ALA A 90 8.39 -2.92 -6.21
C ALA A 90 7.09 -3.15 -7.01
N VAL A 91 6.42 -4.29 -6.80
CA VAL A 91 5.09 -4.55 -7.41
C VAL A 91 4.06 -3.53 -6.93
N ARG A 92 4.02 -3.26 -5.61
CA ARG A 92 3.13 -2.24 -5.04
C ARG A 92 3.38 -0.87 -5.68
N ASP A 93 4.63 -0.42 -5.69
CA ASP A 93 4.99 0.93 -6.16
C ASP A 93 4.69 1.09 -7.66
N ALA A 94 4.99 0.07 -8.46
CA ALA A 94 4.69 0.07 -9.90
C ALA A 94 3.18 0.14 -10.21
N ALA A 95 2.32 -0.33 -9.30
CA ALA A 95 0.87 -0.29 -9.48
C ALA A 95 0.23 1.05 -9.10
N VAL A 96 0.93 1.92 -8.35
CA VAL A 96 0.34 3.15 -7.80
C VAL A 96 -0.07 4.13 -8.90
N VAL A 97 0.87 4.54 -9.75
CA VAL A 97 0.62 5.57 -10.77
C VAL A 97 -0.42 5.10 -11.80
N PRO A 98 -0.31 3.88 -12.39
CA PRO A 98 -1.31 3.41 -13.36
C PRO A 98 -2.71 3.25 -12.76
N GLY A 99 -2.81 2.84 -11.48
CA GLY A 99 -4.10 2.70 -10.81
C GLY A 99 -4.75 4.03 -10.48
N LEU A 100 -3.98 5.00 -10.00
CA LEU A 100 -4.49 6.34 -9.77
C LEU A 100 -4.96 7.01 -11.06
N GLU A 101 -4.24 6.85 -12.17
CA GLU A 101 -4.64 7.44 -13.45
C GLU A 101 -5.95 6.84 -13.99
N GLU A 102 -6.20 5.55 -13.73
CA GLU A 102 -7.45 4.89 -14.10
C GLU A 102 -8.66 5.38 -13.27
N ILE A 103 -8.46 5.62 -11.98
CA ILE A 103 -9.54 5.98 -11.04
C ILE A 103 -9.81 7.49 -11.05
N VAL A 104 -8.74 8.30 -11.01
CA VAL A 104 -8.80 9.76 -10.99
C VAL A 104 -7.72 10.33 -11.93
N PRO A 105 -8.04 10.46 -13.23
CA PRO A 105 -7.10 11.00 -14.21
C PRO A 105 -6.48 12.35 -13.80
N SER A 106 -5.18 12.48 -14.05
CA SER A 106 -4.38 13.67 -13.74
C SER A 106 -4.33 14.03 -12.25
N LEU A 107 -4.70 13.12 -11.34
CA LEU A 107 -4.56 13.38 -9.89
C LEU A 107 -3.09 13.54 -9.51
N SER A 108 -2.20 12.72 -10.07
CA SER A 108 -0.75 12.78 -9.83
C SER A 108 -0.18 14.17 -10.13
N GLU A 109 -0.57 14.76 -11.27
CA GLU A 109 -0.16 16.11 -11.67
C GLU A 109 -0.68 17.18 -10.70
N LYS A 110 -1.91 17.01 -10.19
CA LYS A 110 -2.50 17.92 -9.20
C LYS A 110 -1.85 17.80 -7.82
N LEU A 111 -1.30 16.63 -7.50
CA LEU A 111 -0.59 16.37 -6.24
C LEU A 111 0.87 16.83 -6.29
N ALA A 112 1.49 16.88 -7.48
CA ALA A 112 2.92 17.19 -7.62
C ALA A 112 3.35 18.51 -6.97
N PRO A 113 2.60 19.62 -7.07
CA PRO A 113 2.94 20.86 -6.36
C PRO A 113 3.00 20.72 -4.84
N PHE A 114 2.37 19.69 -4.26
CA PHE A 114 2.37 19.42 -2.83
C PHE A 114 3.46 18.45 -2.38
N ALA A 115 4.23 17.83 -3.29
CA ALA A 115 5.21 16.78 -2.97
C ALA A 115 6.17 17.19 -1.84
N THR A 116 6.79 18.37 -1.95
CA THR A 116 7.69 18.90 -0.91
C THR A 116 6.97 19.11 0.43
N ALA A 117 5.72 19.62 0.42
CA ALA A 117 4.97 19.84 1.65
C ALA A 117 4.54 18.52 2.31
N LEU A 118 4.17 17.52 1.52
CA LEU A 118 3.85 16.17 2.00
C LEU A 118 5.06 15.51 2.65
N TRP A 119 6.23 15.58 2.01
CA TRP A 119 7.47 15.04 2.58
C TRP A 119 7.88 15.75 3.88
N ARG A 120 7.79 17.09 3.94
CA ARG A 120 7.98 17.83 5.20
C ARG A 120 7.00 17.38 6.28
N GLY A 121 5.75 17.12 5.90
CA GLY A 121 4.73 16.59 6.78
C GLY A 121 5.13 15.25 7.38
N VAL A 122 5.57 14.30 6.54
CA VAL A 122 6.11 12.99 6.96
C VAL A 122 7.30 13.17 7.90
N ASP A 123 8.22 14.08 7.57
CA ASP A 123 9.42 14.31 8.36
C ASP A 123 9.13 14.86 9.76
N ALA A 124 8.12 15.72 9.86
CA ALA A 124 7.70 16.35 11.11
C ALA A 124 6.92 15.41 12.04
N GLN A 125 6.44 14.26 11.56
CA GLN A 125 5.71 13.31 12.41
C GLN A 125 6.67 12.59 13.37
N HIS A 126 6.33 12.62 14.67
CA HIS A 126 7.01 11.80 15.68
C HIS A 126 6.64 10.32 15.52
N TYR A 127 7.60 9.39 15.52
CA TYR A 127 7.35 7.97 15.30
C TYR A 127 6.38 7.33 16.30
N GLY A 128 6.67 7.49 17.59
CA GLY A 128 5.96 6.76 18.65
C GLY A 128 5.99 5.24 18.43
N ALA A 129 4.97 4.55 18.93
CA ALA A 129 4.78 3.11 18.76
C ALA A 129 4.11 2.76 17.41
N ARG A 130 4.64 3.28 16.29
CA ARG A 130 4.06 3.08 14.94
C ARG A 130 5.07 2.39 14.01
N PRO A 131 5.32 1.07 14.18
CA PRO A 131 6.36 0.37 13.42
C PRO A 131 6.16 0.44 11.91
N MET A 132 4.92 0.30 11.43
CA MET A 132 4.59 0.43 10.00
C MET A 132 4.94 1.80 9.42
N PHE A 133 4.73 2.87 10.20
CA PHE A 133 5.04 4.22 9.76
C PHE A 133 6.56 4.41 9.59
N VAL A 134 7.34 3.98 10.58
CA VAL A 134 8.81 4.08 10.54
C VAL A 134 9.37 3.24 9.41
N ALA A 135 8.90 2.00 9.29
CA ALA A 135 9.31 1.07 8.23
C ALA A 135 9.12 1.64 6.82
N HIS A 136 8.01 2.35 6.57
CA HIS A 136 7.81 3.03 5.29
C HIS A 136 8.63 4.31 5.15
N ARG A 137 8.81 5.09 6.22
CA ARG A 137 9.56 6.35 6.18
C ARG A 137 11.04 6.13 5.88
N ASP A 138 11.64 5.06 6.40
CA ASP A 138 13.06 4.76 6.22
C ASP A 138 13.39 4.26 4.80
N ARG A 139 12.37 4.01 3.96
CA ARG A 139 12.58 3.61 2.58
C ARG A 139 13.16 4.76 1.74
N PRO A 140 13.92 4.44 0.67
CA PRO A 140 14.40 5.44 -0.26
C PRO A 140 13.24 6.26 -0.83
N ARG A 141 13.43 7.59 -0.91
CA ARG A 141 12.51 8.47 -1.63
C ARG A 141 12.73 8.32 -3.13
N PRO A 142 11.71 8.61 -3.97
CA PRO A 142 11.89 8.73 -5.40
C PRO A 142 13.03 9.71 -5.73
N ALA A 143 13.80 9.40 -6.78
CA ALA A 143 14.91 10.25 -7.21
C ALA A 143 14.42 11.64 -7.67
N ASP A 144 13.19 11.70 -8.18
CA ASP A 144 12.48 12.94 -8.48
C ASP A 144 11.68 13.39 -7.25
N ILE A 145 12.22 14.37 -6.51
CA ILE A 145 11.58 14.93 -5.31
C ILE A 145 10.36 15.81 -5.63
N GLU A 146 10.11 16.11 -6.91
CA GLU A 146 8.92 16.83 -7.39
C GLU A 146 7.78 15.88 -7.76
N SER A 147 8.05 14.58 -7.91
CA SER A 147 6.99 13.57 -8.05
C SER A 147 6.42 13.19 -6.68
N PRO A 148 5.09 13.28 -6.47
CA PRO A 148 4.44 12.83 -5.24
C PRO A 148 4.27 11.30 -5.21
N LEU A 149 4.56 10.61 -6.33
CA LEU A 149 4.29 9.21 -6.60
C LEU A 149 5.43 8.58 -7.40
#